data_AF-A0A345VK01-F1
#
_entry.id   AF-A0A345VK01-F1
#
_cell.length_a   1.000
_cell.length_b   1.000
_cell.length_c   1.000
_cell.angle_alpha   90.00
_cell.angle_beta   90.00
_cell.angle_gamma   90.00
#
_symmetry.space_group_name_H-M   'P 1'
#
loop_
_entity.id
_entity.type
_entity.pdbx_description
1 polymer ?
#
loop_
_entity_poly.entity_id
_entity_poly.type
_entity_poly.pdbx_seq_one_letter_code
_entity_poly.pdbx_strand_id
1 'polypeptide(L)'
;MQIDQKNILNRLKRAEGQLRGIQKMIEDEQECIDIVTQLTAVRSSINRTLGLVISTKMHQIFEDPDQKPEDFEANLEQVIDMIIKK
;
A
#
# COMPACT_ATOMS: atom_id res chain seq x y z
N MET A 1 -11.80 8.38 12.21
CA MET A 1 -12.12 8.06 10.80
C MET A 1 -12.03 6.54 10.55
N GLN A 2 -13.07 5.88 10.03
CA GLN A 2 -13.03 4.43 9.74
C GLN A 2 -12.17 4.19 8.50
N ILE A 3 -11.26 3.19 8.51
CA ILE A 3 -10.55 2.76 7.29
C ILE A 3 -11.61 2.56 6.21
N ASP A 4 -11.48 3.24 5.06
CA ASP A 4 -12.30 2.91 3.89
C ASP A 4 -11.78 1.59 3.32
N GLN A 5 -12.10 0.50 4.04
CA GLN A 5 -11.67 -0.86 3.74
C GLN A 5 -12.08 -1.23 2.32
N LYS A 6 -13.24 -0.73 1.88
CA LYS A 6 -13.73 -0.91 0.52
C LYS A 6 -12.80 -0.26 -0.50
N ASN A 7 -12.31 0.96 -0.26
CA ASN A 7 -11.36 1.64 -1.13
C ASN A 7 -10.02 0.90 -1.25
N ILE A 8 -9.46 0.48 -0.12
CA ILE A 8 -8.20 -0.28 -0.09
C ILE A 8 -8.36 -1.61 -0.81
N LEU A 9 -9.41 -2.38 -0.52
CA LEU A 9 -9.70 -3.64 -1.20
C LEU A 9 -9.90 -3.44 -2.70
N ASN A 10 -10.58 -2.37 -3.13
CA ASN A 10 -10.76 -2.06 -4.55
C ASN A 10 -9.45 -1.69 -5.25
N ARG A 11 -8.48 -1.08 -4.54
CA ARG A 11 -7.13 -0.81 -5.08
C ARG A 11 -6.36 -2.12 -5.25
N LEU A 12 -6.39 -2.98 -4.24
CA LEU A 12 -5.71 -4.28 -4.27
C LEU A 12 -6.27 -5.18 -5.38
N LYS A 13 -7.60 -5.27 -5.51
CA LYS A 13 -8.24 -6.02 -6.61
C LYS A 13 -7.84 -5.53 -8.00
N ARG A 14 -7.65 -4.22 -8.17
CA ARG A 14 -7.15 -3.65 -9.43
C ARG A 14 -5.70 -4.03 -9.69
N ALA A 15 -4.84 -3.94 -8.67
CA ALA A 15 -3.45 -4.38 -8.78
C ALA A 15 -3.35 -5.89 -9.10
N GLU A 16 -4.20 -6.72 -8.51
CA GLU A 16 -4.33 -8.14 -8.84
C GLU A 16 -4.70 -8.36 -10.32
N GLY A 17 -5.70 -7.63 -10.83
CA GLY A 17 -6.07 -7.70 -12.24
C GLY A 17 -4.93 -7.28 -13.18
N GLN A 18 -4.16 -6.25 -12.81
CA GLN A 18 -2.97 -5.83 -13.57
C GLN A 18 -1.88 -6.91 -13.56
N LEU A 19 -1.64 -7.56 -12.41
CA LEU A 19 -0.68 -8.66 -12.31
C LEU A 19 -1.08 -9.86 -13.19
N ARG A 20 -2.37 -10.21 -13.24
CA ARG A 20 -2.88 -11.22 -14.17
C ARG A 20 -2.66 -10.82 -15.63
N GLY A 21 -2.85 -9.54 -15.96
CA GLY A 21 -2.53 -9.01 -17.30
C GLY A 21 -1.05 -9.15 -17.65
N ILE A 22 -0.16 -8.84 -16.71
CA ILE A 22 1.29 -8.99 -16.89
C ILE A 22 1.70 -10.44 -17.08
N GLN A 23 1.10 -11.38 -16.35
CA GLN A 23 1.34 -12.82 -16.55
C GLN A 23 1.02 -13.22 -17.99
N LYS A 24 -0.14 -12.78 -18.50
CA LYS A 24 -0.52 -13.02 -19.89
C LYS A 24 0.44 -12.37 -20.89
N MET A 25 0.92 -11.14 -20.62
CA MET A 25 1.94 -10.51 -21.48
C MET A 25 3.23 -11.34 -21.56
N ILE A 26 3.63 -11.98 -20.45
CA ILE A 26 4.80 -12.87 -20.42
C ILE A 26 4.54 -14.15 -21.22
N GLU A 27 3.36 -14.76 -21.05
CA GLU A 27 2.94 -15.95 -21.80
C GLU A 27 2.84 -15.67 -23.31
N ASP A 28 2.41 -14.47 -23.68
CA ASP A 28 2.29 -13.99 -25.07
C ASP A 28 3.62 -13.44 -25.62
N GLU A 29 4.75 -13.65 -24.92
CA GLU A 29 6.11 -13.23 -25.30
C GLU A 29 6.22 -11.74 -25.70
N GLN A 30 5.48 -10.86 -24.99
CA GLN A 30 5.52 -9.42 -25.22
C GLN A 30 6.89 -8.81 -24.90
N GLU A 31 7.15 -7.62 -25.45
CA GLU A 31 8.40 -6.90 -25.26
C GLU A 31 8.72 -6.62 -23.78
N CYS A 32 9.99 -6.85 -23.40
CA CYS A 32 10.46 -6.66 -22.03
C CYS A 32 10.19 -5.24 -21.50
N ILE A 33 10.30 -4.22 -22.35
CA ILE A 33 10.07 -2.83 -21.96
C ILE A 33 8.62 -2.57 -21.55
N ASP A 34 7.66 -3.23 -22.21
CA ASP A 34 6.23 -3.10 -21.91
C ASP A 34 5.90 -3.81 -20.61
N ILE A 35 6.48 -5.00 -20.39
CA ILE A 35 6.34 -5.74 -19.12
C ILE A 35 6.89 -4.91 -17.95
N VAL A 36 8.08 -4.32 -18.09
CA VAL A 36 8.69 -3.45 -17.07
C VAL A 36 7.82 -2.22 -16.80
N THR A 37 7.22 -1.65 -17.83
CA THR A 37 6.31 -0.52 -17.70
C THR A 37 5.08 -0.88 -16.88
N GLN A 38 4.45 -2.03 -17.16
CA GLN A 38 3.28 -2.49 -16.40
C GLN A 38 3.63 -2.87 -14.96
N LEU A 39 4.75 -3.56 -14.72
CA LEU A 39 5.23 -3.86 -13.37
C LEU A 39 5.49 -2.59 -12.56
N THR A 40 6.06 -1.56 -13.20
CA THR A 40 6.29 -0.25 -12.56
C THR A 40 4.98 0.45 -12.21
N ALA A 41 3.96 0.34 -13.08
CA ALA A 41 2.62 0.86 -12.80
C ALA A 41 1.97 0.16 -11.58
N VAL A 42 2.08 -1.17 -11.50
CA VAL A 42 1.61 -1.96 -10.35
C VAL A 42 2.34 -1.55 -9.07
N ARG A 43 3.67 -1.48 -9.09
CA ARG A 43 4.49 -1.02 -7.95
C ARG A 43 4.05 0.35 -7.46
N SER A 44 3.83 1.30 -8.38
CA SER A 44 3.35 2.65 -8.04
C SER A 44 1.94 2.63 -7.41
N SER A 45 1.04 1.78 -7.91
CA SER A 45 -0.30 1.58 -7.35
C SER A 45 -0.26 1.01 -5.92
N ILE A 46 0.60 0.02 -5.69
CA ILE A 46 0.81 -0.60 -4.37
C ILE A 46 1.38 0.42 -3.39
N ASN A 47 2.41 1.17 -3.77
CA ASN A 47 3.02 2.20 -2.90
C ASN A 47 2.00 3.26 -2.45
N ARG A 48 1.11 3.69 -3.36
CA ARG A 48 0.02 4.61 -3.00
C ARG A 48 -0.98 3.99 -2.01
N THR A 49 -1.25 2.69 -2.16
CA THR A 49 -2.15 1.96 -1.25
C THR A 49 -1.52 1.78 0.11
N LEU A 50 -0.22 1.47 0.18
CA LEU A 50 0.57 1.43 1.41
C LEU A 50 0.52 2.77 2.13
N GLY A 51 0.76 3.89 1.44
CA GLY A 51 0.69 5.23 2.02
C GLY A 51 -0.69 5.55 2.62
N LEU A 52 -1.78 5.09 2.00
CA LEU A 52 -3.13 5.26 2.53
C LEU A 52 -3.34 4.46 3.84
N VAL A 53 -2.86 3.21 3.88
CA VAL A 53 -2.93 2.37 5.10
C VAL A 53 -2.15 3.03 6.24
N ILE A 54 -0.92 3.48 5.96
CA ILE A 54 -0.05 4.15 6.91
C ILE A 54 -0.69 5.43 7.43
N SER A 55 -1.17 6.30 6.54
CA SER A 55 -1.87 7.54 6.91
C SER A 55 -3.07 7.24 7.81
N THR A 56 -3.81 6.17 7.54
CA THR A 56 -4.95 5.80 8.39
C THR A 56 -4.51 5.37 9.78
N LYS A 57 -3.44 4.58 9.90
CA LYS A 57 -2.88 4.20 11.21
C LYS A 57 -2.36 5.42 11.97
N MET A 58 -1.71 6.37 11.30
CA MET A 58 -1.29 7.63 11.91
C MET A 58 -2.49 8.41 12.48
N HIS A 59 -3.56 8.57 11.70
CA HIS A 59 -4.78 9.22 12.19
C HIS A 59 -5.37 8.52 13.42
N GLN A 60 -5.38 7.18 13.45
CA GLN A 60 -5.85 6.43 14.62
C GLN A 60 -5.00 6.65 15.86
N ILE A 61 -3.68 6.81 15.72
CA ILE A 61 -2.78 7.14 16.82
C ILE A 61 -3.11 8.52 17.39
N PHE A 62 -3.35 9.51 16.53
CA PHE A 62 -3.65 10.89 16.96
C PHE A 62 -5.08 11.08 17.50
N GLU A 63 -6.05 10.27 17.06
CA GLU A 63 -7.46 10.38 17.45
C GLU A 63 -7.80 9.60 18.75
N ASP A 64 -6.86 8.85 19.34
CA ASP A 64 -7.09 8.02 20.53
C ASP A 64 -6.88 8.83 21.83
N PRO A 65 -7.97 9.24 22.52
CA PRO A 65 -7.87 10.13 23.68
C PRO A 65 -7.38 9.41 24.95
N ASP A 66 -7.43 8.08 24.99
CA ASP A 66 -7.06 7.25 26.15
C ASP A 66 -5.64 6.67 26.01
N GLN A 67 -4.93 7.02 24.95
CA GLN A 67 -3.61 6.49 24.65
C GLN A 67 -2.57 7.04 25.64
N LYS A 68 -1.82 6.13 26.27
CA LYS A 68 -0.71 6.52 27.14
C LYS A 68 0.45 7.10 26.31
N PRO A 69 1.22 8.06 26.84
CA PRO A 69 2.38 8.61 26.14
C PRO A 69 3.38 7.56 25.66
N GLU A 70 3.64 6.54 26.47
CA GLU A 70 4.53 5.41 26.12
C GLU A 70 4.00 4.59 24.93
N ASP A 71 2.68 4.37 24.88
CA ASP A 71 2.03 3.64 23.78
C ASP A 71 2.00 4.48 22.50
N PHE A 72 1.84 5.80 22.62
CA PHE A 72 1.88 6.73 21.48
C PHE A 72 3.26 6.73 20.80
N GLU A 73 4.35 6.87 21.57
CA GLU A 73 5.71 6.87 21.05
C GLU A 73 6.04 5.54 20.35
N ALA A 74 5.72 4.41 20.99
CA ALA A 74 5.95 3.08 20.41
C ALA A 74 5.15 2.87 19.10
N ASN A 75 3.88 3.27 19.07
CA ASN A 75 3.05 3.16 17.86
C ASN A 75 3.56 4.07 16.72
N LEU A 76 4.03 5.28 17.05
CA LEU A 76 4.58 6.21 16.06
C LEU A 76 5.91 5.69 15.48
N GLU A 77 6.81 5.20 16.34
CA GLU A 77 8.07 4.58 15.92
C GLU A 77 7.81 3.39 14.97
N GLN A 78 6.83 2.54 15.31
CA GLN A 78 6.45 1.41 14.47
C GLN A 78 6.03 1.86 13.06
N VAL A 79 5.24 2.93 12.94
CA VAL A 79 4.79 3.44 11.64
C VAL A 79 5.94 4.07 10.84
N ILE A 80 6.84 4.81 11.51
CA ILE A 80 8.04 5.37 10.89
C ILE A 80 8.91 4.25 10.33
N ASP A 81 9.08 3.16 11.08
CA ASP A 81 9.84 1.98 10.66
C ASP A 81 9.26 1.32 9.40
N MET A 82 7.93 1.29 9.26
CA MET A 82 7.27 0.78 8.04
C MET A 82 7.56 1.61 6.79
N ILE A 83 7.94 2.89 6.94
CA ILE A 83 8.28 3.79 5.83
C ILE A 83 9.77 3.70 5.50
N ILE A 84 10.62 3.59 6.52
CA ILE A 84 12.08 3.65 6.38
C ILE A 84 12.68 2.31 5.95
N LYS A 85 12.14 1.18 6.42
CA LYS A 85 12.61 -0.15 6.02
C LYS A 85 12.26 -0.40 4.55
N LYS A 86 13.26 -0.24 3.68
CA LYS A 86 13.24 -0.69 2.28
C LYS A 86 13.36 -2.20 2.19
#